data_AF-A0A7X7DHU9-F1
#
_entry.id   AF-A0A7X7DHU9-F1
#
_cell.length_a   1.000
_cell.length_b   1.000
_cell.length_c   1.000
_cell.angle_alpha   90.00
_cell.angle_beta   90.00
_cell.angle_gamma   90.00
#
_symmetry.space_group_name_H-M   'P 1'
#
loop_
_entity.id
_entity.type
_entity.pdbx_description
1 polymer ?
#
loop_
_entity_poly.entity_id
_entity_poly.type
_entity_poly.pdbx_seq_one_letter_code
_entity_poly.pdbx_strand_id
1 'polypeptide(L)'
;MRIRPIKTAIIAVLLTTGMARAQNMTFTIDPILSQFTLTVTTLLMGTPLATSAQGAGSLVTGFGGSILADVTGSTIQFLPGSLLSALNSGSWLPGNDYAAGDYLTASDPANYGMVTDLRSLGFSSTEPSAVRDLQISLVMGTPVSLTGGVFDEGGITTDYTDGTVFYSVGGYPPVTDLTTVTPNPTQSSASPATVTTLGNETTLVMPFAMHSEYYVNMLLVQQDYAGTLYGTYSIPEPSTLALLLLGGPAMAGLARRRRGPQANNE
;
A
#
# COMPACT_ATOMS: atom_id res chain seq x y z
N MET A 1 73.35 -24.19 -10.02
CA MET A 1 71.88 -24.34 -9.93
C MET A 1 71.32 -23.06 -9.31
N ARG A 2 70.74 -22.16 -10.11
CA ARG A 2 70.25 -20.83 -9.66
C ARG A 2 68.75 -20.91 -9.40
N ILE A 3 68.36 -20.82 -8.13
CA ILE A 3 66.95 -20.79 -7.68
C ILE A 3 66.43 -19.37 -7.89
N ARG A 4 65.38 -19.19 -8.70
CA ARG A 4 64.69 -17.90 -8.87
C ARG A 4 63.55 -17.79 -7.86
N PRO A 5 63.37 -16.65 -7.17
CA PRO A 5 62.26 -16.45 -6.24
C PRO A 5 60.96 -16.19 -7.01
N ILE A 6 59.92 -16.96 -6.66
CA ILE A 6 58.55 -16.77 -7.13
C ILE A 6 57.97 -15.59 -6.35
N LYS A 7 57.58 -14.53 -7.07
CA LYS A 7 56.89 -13.37 -6.47
C LYS A 7 55.41 -13.73 -6.31
N THR A 8 55.02 -14.06 -5.08
CA THR A 8 53.61 -14.23 -4.69
C THR A 8 52.92 -12.87 -4.74
N ALA A 9 52.04 -12.67 -5.72
CA ALA A 9 51.15 -11.51 -5.75
C ALA A 9 49.97 -11.78 -4.80
N ILE A 10 49.89 -10.98 -3.73
CA ILE A 10 48.73 -10.98 -2.81
C ILE A 10 47.61 -10.22 -3.52
N ILE A 11 46.56 -10.94 -3.92
CA ILE A 11 45.30 -10.33 -4.38
C ILE A 11 44.52 -9.95 -3.13
N ALA A 12 44.47 -8.66 -2.83
CA ALA A 12 43.58 -8.12 -1.81
C ALA A 12 42.14 -8.14 -2.34
N VAL A 13 41.34 -9.11 -1.91
CA VAL A 13 39.89 -9.09 -2.10
C VAL A 13 39.32 -8.05 -1.14
N LEU A 14 38.96 -6.89 -1.68
CA LEU A 14 38.27 -5.85 -0.92
C LEU A 14 36.82 -6.33 -0.70
N LEU A 15 36.55 -6.97 0.44
CA LEU A 15 35.18 -7.20 0.90
C LEU A 15 34.57 -5.85 1.25
N THR A 16 33.96 -5.20 0.27
CA THR A 16 33.04 -4.10 0.54
C THR A 16 31.81 -4.69 1.22
N THR A 17 31.81 -4.73 2.54
CA THR A 17 30.57 -4.84 3.31
C THR A 17 29.77 -3.59 2.98
N GLY A 18 28.93 -3.69 1.95
CA GLY A 18 28.02 -2.64 1.56
C GLY A 18 27.13 -2.37 2.76
N MET A 19 27.38 -1.27 3.46
CA MET A 19 26.39 -0.72 4.38
C MET A 19 25.14 -0.52 3.54
N ALA A 20 24.11 -1.33 3.79
CA ALA A 20 22.83 -1.25 3.10
C ALA A 20 22.31 0.18 3.32
N ARG A 21 22.42 1.01 2.28
CA ARG A 21 21.89 2.36 2.34
C ARG A 21 20.38 2.25 2.32
N ALA A 22 19.73 3.07 3.13
CA ALA A 22 18.31 3.37 3.03
C ALA A 22 17.94 3.65 1.57
N GLN A 23 16.92 2.96 1.08
CA GLN A 23 16.39 3.12 -0.27
C GLN A 23 14.90 3.39 -0.18
N ASN A 24 14.49 4.54 -0.70
CA ASN A 24 13.09 4.84 -0.90
C ASN A 24 12.57 3.98 -2.06
N MET A 25 11.59 3.13 -1.75
CA MET A 25 10.91 2.26 -2.70
C MET A 25 9.45 2.71 -2.81
N THR A 26 8.95 2.83 -4.04
CA THR A 26 7.52 3.04 -4.29
C THR A 26 6.93 1.74 -4.81
N PHE A 27 6.30 0.99 -3.92
CA PHE A 27 5.59 -0.24 -4.29
C PHE A 27 4.34 0.12 -5.06
N THR A 28 4.15 -0.47 -6.24
CA THR A 28 2.90 -0.41 -7.00
C THR A 28 2.01 -1.55 -6.57
N ILE A 29 0.79 -1.23 -6.12
CA ILE A 29 -0.14 -2.23 -5.58
C ILE A 29 -0.90 -2.92 -6.71
N ASP A 30 -0.90 -4.25 -6.68
CA ASP A 30 -1.68 -5.07 -7.61
C ASP A 30 -3.11 -5.25 -7.06
N PRO A 31 -4.14 -4.66 -7.70
CA PRO A 31 -5.51 -4.76 -7.21
C PRO A 31 -6.15 -6.13 -7.37
N ILE A 32 -5.60 -7.00 -8.23
CA ILE A 32 -6.12 -8.38 -8.39
C ILE A 32 -5.72 -9.20 -7.16
N LEU A 33 -4.48 -9.02 -6.70
CA LEU A 33 -3.94 -9.71 -5.54
C LEU A 33 -4.29 -9.01 -4.22
N SER A 34 -4.64 -7.72 -4.27
CA SER A 34 -4.95 -6.91 -3.09
C SER A 34 -6.46 -6.79 -2.84
N GLN A 35 -7.10 -7.88 -2.44
CA GLN A 35 -8.55 -7.95 -2.21
C GLN A 35 -8.89 -7.74 -0.73
N PHE A 36 -9.76 -6.78 -0.44
CA PHE A 36 -10.24 -6.50 0.92
C PHE A 36 -11.72 -6.85 1.03
N THR A 37 -12.08 -7.45 2.17
CA THR A 37 -13.46 -7.71 2.58
C THR A 37 -13.90 -6.66 3.58
N LEU A 38 -15.08 -6.11 3.37
CA LEU A 38 -15.76 -5.22 4.31
C LEU A 38 -16.75 -6.02 5.17
N THR A 39 -16.59 -5.95 6.48
CA THR A 39 -17.61 -6.37 7.45
C THR A 39 -18.22 -5.14 8.08
N VAL A 40 -19.54 -5.10 8.19
CA VAL A 40 -20.25 -3.95 8.79
C VAL A 40 -21.15 -4.43 9.90
N THR A 41 -21.00 -3.81 11.07
CA THR A 41 -21.93 -3.95 12.19
C THR A 41 -22.65 -2.64 12.38
N THR A 42 -23.98 -2.65 12.33
CA THR A 42 -24.80 -1.48 12.65
C THR A 42 -25.46 -1.69 14.00
N LEU A 43 -25.32 -0.73 14.91
CA LEU A 43 -25.86 -0.78 16.25
C LEU A 43 -26.87 0.35 16.45
N LEU A 44 -28.07 0.03 16.93
CA LEU A 44 -28.98 1.04 17.49
C LEU A 44 -28.95 0.93 19.01
N MET A 45 -28.50 1.97 19.69
CA MET A 45 -28.42 2.00 21.17
C MET A 45 -27.71 0.75 21.74
N GLY A 46 -26.65 0.29 21.05
CA GLY A 46 -25.88 -0.90 21.43
C GLY A 46 -26.48 -2.24 21.00
N THR A 47 -27.64 -2.26 20.33
CA THR A 47 -28.26 -3.49 19.82
C THR A 47 -27.88 -3.70 18.36
N PRO A 48 -27.28 -4.85 17.97
CA PRO A 48 -26.92 -5.12 16.60
C PRO A 48 -28.14 -5.31 15.70
N LEU A 49 -28.10 -4.67 14.54
CA LEU A 49 -29.03 -4.84 13.44
C LEU A 49 -28.43 -5.82 12.44
N ALA A 50 -29.28 -6.60 11.77
CA ALA A 50 -28.81 -7.53 10.76
C ALA A 50 -28.29 -6.75 9.54
N THR A 51 -27.07 -7.06 9.12
CA THR A 51 -26.43 -6.48 7.93
C THR A 51 -26.09 -7.60 6.95
N SER A 52 -26.17 -7.30 5.66
CA SER A 52 -25.81 -8.25 4.60
C SER A 52 -25.29 -7.56 3.35
N ALA A 53 -24.69 -8.32 2.45
CA ALA A 53 -24.36 -7.86 1.09
C ALA A 53 -25.62 -7.45 0.32
N GLN A 54 -25.52 -6.43 -0.54
CA GLN A 54 -26.55 -6.12 -1.55
C GLN A 54 -26.59 -7.18 -2.66
N GLY A 55 -25.42 -7.74 -3.00
CA GLY A 55 -25.28 -8.72 -4.07
C GLY A 55 -23.95 -9.44 -3.99
N ALA A 56 -23.75 -10.41 -4.89
CA ALA A 56 -22.50 -11.15 -4.95
C ALA A 56 -21.33 -10.18 -5.20
N GLY A 57 -20.28 -10.28 -4.38
CA GLY A 57 -19.09 -9.43 -4.47
C GLY A 57 -19.25 -8.01 -3.89
N SER A 58 -20.43 -7.60 -3.42
CA SER A 58 -20.63 -6.22 -2.96
C SER A 58 -19.87 -5.86 -1.68
N LEU A 59 -19.36 -6.85 -0.95
CA LEU A 59 -18.54 -6.68 0.26
C LEU A 59 -17.06 -6.96 0.03
N VAL A 60 -16.62 -7.16 -1.22
CA VAL A 60 -15.22 -7.45 -1.56
C VAL A 60 -14.77 -6.57 -2.71
N THR A 61 -13.63 -5.89 -2.57
CA THR A 61 -13.06 -5.12 -3.68
C THR A 61 -11.54 -5.17 -3.68
N GLY A 62 -10.97 -4.93 -4.86
CA GLY A 62 -9.53 -4.77 -5.04
C GLY A 62 -9.07 -3.37 -4.65
N PHE A 63 -7.84 -3.25 -4.16
CA PHE A 63 -7.18 -1.98 -3.88
C PHE A 63 -5.97 -1.79 -4.79
N GLY A 64 -5.92 -0.66 -5.50
CA GLY A 64 -4.74 -0.22 -6.25
C GLY A 64 -4.03 0.93 -5.55
N GLY A 65 -3.01 1.47 -6.20
CA GLY A 65 -2.29 2.65 -5.73
C GLY A 65 -0.82 2.37 -5.47
N SER A 66 -0.24 3.06 -4.49
CA SER A 66 1.17 2.94 -4.17
C SER A 66 1.47 3.07 -2.68
N ILE A 67 2.53 2.39 -2.25
CA ILE A 67 3.10 2.53 -0.91
C ILE A 67 4.52 3.05 -1.06
N LEU A 68 4.79 4.22 -0.50
CA LEU A 68 6.12 4.79 -0.41
C LEU A 68 6.76 4.34 0.90
N ALA A 69 7.86 3.61 0.81
CA ALA A 69 8.58 3.08 1.96
C ALA A 69 10.06 3.44 1.91
N ASP A 70 10.65 3.77 3.06
CA ASP A 70 12.10 3.71 3.25
C ASP A 70 12.47 2.30 3.73
N VAL A 71 13.25 1.57 2.93
CA VAL A 71 13.67 0.20 3.21
C VAL A 71 15.18 0.18 3.38
N THR A 72 15.64 -0.32 4.53
CA THR A 72 17.05 -0.60 4.80
C THR A 72 17.28 -2.11 4.92
N GLY A 73 18.52 -2.54 5.14
CA GLY A 73 18.81 -3.95 5.41
C GLY A 73 18.22 -4.47 6.74
N SER A 74 17.72 -3.60 7.61
CA SER A 74 17.24 -3.97 8.96
C SER A 74 15.96 -3.28 9.40
N THR A 75 15.42 -2.36 8.61
CA THR A 75 14.21 -1.60 8.96
C THR A 75 13.37 -1.29 7.73
N ILE A 76 12.09 -1.06 7.97
CA ILE A 76 11.16 -0.49 6.99
C ILE A 76 10.34 0.61 7.65
N GLN A 77 10.03 1.66 6.91
CA GLN A 77 9.11 2.70 7.33
C GLN A 77 8.21 3.12 6.16
N PHE A 78 6.89 3.12 6.35
CA PHE A 78 5.99 3.76 5.39
C PHE A 78 6.01 5.27 5.59
N LEU A 79 6.33 5.97 4.51
CA LEU A 79 6.46 7.42 4.48
C LEU A 79 5.12 8.07 4.09
N PRO A 80 4.90 9.35 4.43
CA PRO A 80 3.79 10.12 3.90
C PRO A 80 3.75 10.09 2.37
N GLY A 81 2.56 9.99 1.79
CA GLY A 81 2.33 9.92 0.34
C GLY A 81 1.96 8.53 -0.18
N SER A 82 1.94 7.50 0.68
CA SER A 82 1.28 6.23 0.36
C SER A 82 -0.22 6.44 0.24
N LEU A 83 -0.81 5.92 -0.84
CA LEU A 83 -2.23 6.07 -1.16
C LEU A 83 -2.76 4.77 -1.76
N LEU A 84 -3.80 4.23 -1.14
CA LEU A 84 -4.55 3.09 -1.62
C LEU A 84 -5.93 3.56 -2.07
N SER A 85 -6.39 3.08 -3.23
CA SER A 85 -7.71 3.41 -3.77
C SER A 85 -8.50 2.13 -4.01
N ALA A 86 -9.69 2.06 -3.44
CA ALA A 86 -10.60 0.95 -3.69
C ALA A 86 -11.10 0.99 -5.13
N LEU A 87 -11.19 -0.17 -5.77
CA LEU A 87 -11.88 -0.33 -7.05
C LEU A 87 -13.39 -0.42 -6.83
N ASN A 88 -14.16 -0.25 -7.90
CA ASN A 88 -15.59 -0.53 -7.86
C ASN A 88 -15.82 -2.04 -7.89
N SER A 89 -16.58 -2.56 -6.93
CA SER A 89 -16.99 -3.97 -6.87
C SER A 89 -18.26 -4.24 -7.67
N GLY A 90 -18.98 -3.19 -8.05
CA GLY A 90 -20.20 -3.24 -8.85
C GLY A 90 -20.90 -1.89 -8.87
N SER A 91 -22.16 -1.91 -9.27
CA SER A 91 -23.07 -0.78 -9.07
C SER A 91 -24.01 -1.12 -7.91
N TRP A 92 -24.08 -0.24 -6.91
CA TRP A 92 -24.81 -0.49 -5.67
C TRP A 92 -25.77 0.66 -5.34
N LEU A 93 -26.86 0.33 -4.67
CA LEU A 93 -27.82 1.32 -4.15
C LEU A 93 -27.30 1.93 -2.84
N PRO A 94 -27.75 3.13 -2.47
CA PRO A 94 -28.44 4.09 -3.33
C PRO A 94 -27.47 4.71 -4.33
N GLY A 95 -28.00 5.31 -5.39
CA GLY A 95 -27.25 6.10 -6.37
C GLY A 95 -26.63 7.34 -5.75
N ASN A 96 -25.71 7.98 -6.46
CA ASN A 96 -25.00 9.17 -6.01
C ASN A 96 -25.68 10.49 -6.41
N ASP A 97 -26.65 10.46 -7.34
CA ASP A 97 -27.43 11.64 -7.74
C ASP A 97 -28.69 11.81 -6.88
N TYR A 98 -28.53 12.50 -5.75
CA TYR A 98 -29.66 12.86 -4.89
C TYR A 98 -30.60 13.91 -5.49
N ALA A 99 -30.12 14.72 -6.44
CA ALA A 99 -30.92 15.80 -7.02
C ALA A 99 -31.99 15.27 -7.99
N ALA A 100 -31.75 14.12 -8.60
CA ALA A 100 -32.71 13.44 -9.47
C ALA A 100 -33.90 12.81 -8.72
N GLY A 101 -33.82 12.66 -7.39
CA GLY A 101 -34.89 12.09 -6.57
C GLY A 101 -35.14 10.58 -6.77
N ASP A 102 -34.37 9.93 -7.65
CA ASP A 102 -34.45 8.51 -7.97
C ASP A 102 -33.34 7.68 -7.30
N TYR A 103 -32.48 8.31 -6.48
CA TYR A 103 -31.32 7.70 -5.80
C TYR A 103 -31.64 6.42 -5.01
N LEU A 104 -32.88 6.28 -4.51
CA LEU A 104 -33.33 5.06 -3.81
C LEU A 104 -33.47 3.84 -4.74
N THR A 105 -33.56 4.08 -6.04
CA THR A 105 -33.76 3.07 -7.09
C THR A 105 -32.66 3.07 -8.15
N ALA A 106 -31.91 4.17 -8.27
CA ALA A 106 -30.76 4.29 -9.16
C ALA A 106 -29.55 3.63 -8.51
N SER A 107 -28.83 2.81 -9.28
CA SER A 107 -27.62 2.10 -8.83
C SER A 107 -26.42 2.63 -9.60
N ASP A 108 -25.40 3.07 -8.87
CA ASP A 108 -24.20 3.66 -9.44
C ASP A 108 -22.95 2.89 -9.01
N PRO A 109 -21.85 2.96 -9.80
CA PRO A 109 -20.58 2.36 -9.44
C PRO A 109 -20.17 2.72 -8.01
N ALA A 110 -19.74 1.70 -7.26
CA ALA A 110 -19.36 1.85 -5.87
C ALA A 110 -18.32 0.80 -5.46
N ASN A 111 -17.51 1.14 -4.46
CA ASN A 111 -16.50 0.24 -3.90
C ASN A 111 -17.12 -0.90 -3.11
N TYR A 112 -18.18 -0.61 -2.35
CA TYR A 112 -18.92 -1.59 -1.58
C TYR A 112 -20.42 -1.27 -1.58
N GLY A 113 -21.23 -2.32 -1.42
CA GLY A 113 -22.68 -2.25 -1.26
C GLY A 113 -23.16 -3.16 -0.14
N MET A 114 -23.92 -2.61 0.80
CA MET A 114 -24.45 -3.34 1.95
C MET A 114 -25.94 -2.99 2.16
N VAL A 115 -26.61 -3.83 2.94
CA VAL A 115 -28.01 -3.68 3.31
C VAL A 115 -28.11 -3.83 4.83
N THR A 116 -28.82 -2.91 5.48
CA THR A 116 -29.15 -3.01 6.89
C THR A 116 -30.64 -3.27 7.08
N ASP A 117 -30.99 -4.27 7.87
CA ASP A 117 -32.38 -4.58 8.23
C ASP A 117 -32.86 -3.69 9.37
N LEU A 118 -33.70 -2.71 9.04
CA LEU A 118 -34.31 -1.79 10.00
C LEU A 118 -35.73 -2.21 10.42
N ARG A 119 -36.22 -3.39 10.00
CA ARG A 119 -37.61 -3.82 10.29
C ARG A 119 -37.88 -3.98 11.79
N SER A 120 -36.86 -4.32 12.58
CA SER A 120 -36.95 -4.37 14.04
C SER A 120 -37.24 -3.01 14.67
N LEU A 121 -37.03 -1.92 13.92
CA LEU A 121 -37.25 -0.54 14.34
C LEU A 121 -38.56 0.05 13.78
N GLY A 122 -39.39 -0.78 13.13
CA GLY A 122 -40.67 -0.36 12.55
C GLY A 122 -40.58 0.20 11.14
N PHE A 123 -39.41 0.13 10.48
CA PHE A 123 -39.30 0.45 9.05
C PHE A 123 -39.89 -0.67 8.18
N SER A 124 -40.42 -0.32 7.02
CA SER A 124 -41.06 -1.28 6.10
C SER A 124 -40.07 -2.09 5.25
N SER A 125 -38.80 -1.69 5.23
CA SER A 125 -37.79 -2.18 4.29
C SER A 125 -36.43 -2.38 4.94
N THR A 126 -35.59 -3.10 4.21
CA THR A 126 -34.15 -3.08 4.41
C THR A 126 -33.57 -1.87 3.69
N GLU A 127 -32.61 -1.19 4.29
CA GLU A 127 -32.04 0.05 3.77
C GLU A 127 -30.65 -0.22 3.15
N PRO A 128 -30.48 -0.05 1.83
CA PRO A 128 -29.17 -0.14 1.20
C PRO A 128 -28.26 1.04 1.57
N SER A 129 -26.95 0.78 1.59
CA SER A 129 -25.91 1.80 1.57
C SER A 129 -24.74 1.40 0.69
N ALA A 130 -24.05 2.40 0.14
CA ALA A 130 -22.92 2.21 -0.77
C ALA A 130 -21.73 3.08 -0.36
N VAL A 131 -20.54 2.50 -0.38
CA VAL A 131 -19.27 3.22 -0.17
C VAL A 131 -18.67 3.55 -1.54
N ARG A 132 -18.30 4.81 -1.76
CA ARG A 132 -17.76 5.31 -3.03
C ARG A 132 -16.46 6.08 -2.81
N ASP A 133 -15.62 6.06 -3.85
CA ASP A 133 -14.37 6.81 -3.95
C ASP A 133 -13.45 6.65 -2.73
N LEU A 134 -13.47 5.47 -2.11
CA LEU A 134 -12.71 5.18 -0.91
C LEU A 134 -11.21 5.20 -1.19
N GLN A 135 -10.51 6.08 -0.47
CA GLN A 135 -9.06 6.16 -0.47
C GLN A 135 -8.50 6.17 0.95
N ILE A 136 -7.42 5.42 1.13
CA ILE A 136 -6.77 5.22 2.43
C ILE A 136 -5.30 5.59 2.30
N SER A 137 -4.80 6.46 3.17
CA SER A 137 -3.37 6.70 3.34
C SER A 137 -2.79 5.79 4.41
N LEU A 138 -1.51 5.46 4.25
CA LEU A 138 -0.74 4.63 5.20
C LEU A 138 0.53 5.37 5.61
N VAL A 139 0.81 5.45 6.91
CA VAL A 139 2.06 6.03 7.42
C VAL A 139 2.53 5.34 8.69
N MET A 140 3.83 5.18 8.83
CA MET A 140 4.47 4.72 10.06
C MET A 140 5.21 5.89 10.73
N GLY A 141 4.87 6.17 11.99
CA GLY A 141 5.53 7.24 12.75
C GLY A 141 7.03 7.00 12.99
N THR A 142 7.45 5.74 13.02
CA THR A 142 8.84 5.32 13.23
C THR A 142 9.18 4.09 12.40
N PRO A 143 10.45 3.90 11.99
CA PRO A 143 10.88 2.66 11.36
C PRO A 143 10.66 1.44 12.25
N VAL A 144 10.16 0.35 11.68
CA VAL A 144 10.02 -0.96 12.33
C VAL A 144 11.13 -1.91 11.89
N SER A 145 11.47 -2.88 12.73
CA SER A 145 12.54 -3.84 12.41
C SER A 145 12.13 -4.78 11.28
N LEU A 146 13.03 -4.95 10.30
CA LEU A 146 12.91 -5.88 9.19
C LEU A 146 13.93 -7.01 9.40
N THR A 147 13.46 -8.18 9.88
CA THR A 147 14.33 -9.32 10.19
C THR A 147 14.09 -10.42 9.17
N GLY A 148 15.10 -10.72 8.34
CA GLY A 148 14.94 -11.75 7.29
C GLY A 148 13.86 -11.40 6.26
N GLY A 149 13.62 -10.11 6.02
CA GLY A 149 12.54 -9.64 5.14
C GLY A 149 11.17 -9.66 5.80
N VAL A 150 11.05 -9.88 7.11
CA VAL A 150 9.77 -9.95 7.84
C VAL A 150 9.66 -8.76 8.80
N PHE A 151 8.48 -8.15 8.89
CA PHE A 151 8.18 -7.06 9.83
C PHE A 151 6.75 -7.19 10.38
N ASP A 152 6.48 -6.49 11.49
CA ASP A 152 5.14 -6.37 12.08
C ASP A 152 4.45 -5.12 11.54
N GLU A 153 3.29 -5.29 10.91
CA GLU A 153 2.46 -4.22 10.38
C GLU A 153 1.58 -3.53 11.44
N GLY A 154 1.62 -3.98 12.70
CA GLY A 154 0.87 -3.38 13.79
C GLY A 154 1.25 -1.91 14.02
N GLY A 155 0.26 -1.05 14.21
CA GLY A 155 0.46 0.36 14.51
C GLY A 155 0.78 1.24 13.29
N ILE A 156 0.56 0.75 12.06
CA ILE A 156 0.49 1.63 10.88
C ILE A 156 -0.72 2.55 11.08
N THR A 157 -0.48 3.86 11.03
CA THR A 157 -1.54 4.84 11.01
C THR A 157 -2.20 4.81 9.64
N THR A 158 -3.52 4.68 9.65
CA THR A 158 -4.39 4.75 8.48
C THR A 158 -5.23 6.00 8.58
N ASP A 159 -5.51 6.66 7.47
CA ASP A 159 -6.49 7.76 7.41
C ASP A 159 -7.27 7.69 6.10
N TYR A 160 -8.56 8.07 6.13
CA TYR A 160 -9.33 8.28 4.91
C TYR A 160 -8.90 9.60 4.26
N THR A 161 -8.40 9.52 3.03
CA THR A 161 -8.07 10.72 2.23
C THR A 161 -9.20 11.12 1.30
N ASP A 162 -10.10 10.17 1.01
CA ASP A 162 -11.32 10.35 0.26
C ASP A 162 -12.27 9.20 0.62
N GLY A 163 -13.55 9.39 0.34
CA GLY A 163 -14.55 8.35 0.49
C GLY A 163 -15.86 8.88 1.04
N THR A 164 -16.94 8.37 0.50
CA THR A 164 -18.29 8.79 0.90
C THR A 164 -19.19 7.57 1.05
N VAL A 165 -19.98 7.55 2.12
CA VAL A 165 -21.01 6.53 2.32
C VAL A 165 -22.38 7.12 2.11
N PHE A 166 -23.11 6.56 1.15
CA PHE A 166 -24.44 6.97 0.75
C PHE A 166 -25.46 6.05 1.43
N TYR A 167 -26.48 6.62 2.06
CA TYR A 167 -27.54 5.88 2.77
C TYR A 167 -28.93 6.17 2.20
N SER A 168 -29.85 5.22 2.42
CA SER A 168 -31.28 5.33 2.09
C SER A 168 -32.20 5.54 3.30
N VAL A 169 -31.64 5.65 4.51
CA VAL A 169 -32.39 5.60 5.78
C VAL A 169 -33.44 6.72 5.89
N GLY A 170 -34.71 6.33 5.91
CA GLY A 170 -35.83 7.21 6.26
C GLY A 170 -36.19 8.24 5.20
N GLY A 171 -35.81 8.03 3.94
CA GLY A 171 -36.17 8.90 2.80
C GLY A 171 -35.41 10.23 2.75
N TYR A 172 -34.48 10.45 3.68
CA TYR A 172 -33.46 11.48 3.57
C TYR A 172 -32.18 10.86 3.03
N PRO A 173 -31.28 11.66 2.43
CA PRO A 173 -29.98 11.19 2.01
C PRO A 173 -28.93 11.49 3.08
N PRO A 174 -28.79 10.70 4.18
CA PRO A 174 -27.58 10.80 4.95
C PRO A 174 -26.42 10.43 4.03
N VAL A 175 -25.46 11.32 3.99
CA VAL A 175 -24.15 11.08 3.40
C VAL A 175 -23.15 11.21 4.54
N THR A 176 -22.26 10.24 4.66
CA THR A 176 -21.11 10.34 5.55
C THR A 176 -19.87 10.55 4.72
N ASP A 177 -19.21 11.69 4.90
CA ASP A 177 -17.86 11.92 4.41
C ASP A 177 -16.86 11.19 5.32
N LEU A 178 -16.18 10.18 4.77
CA LEU A 178 -15.25 9.35 5.52
C LEU A 178 -13.99 10.13 5.93
N THR A 179 -13.64 11.24 5.29
CA THR A 179 -12.51 12.08 5.71
C THR A 179 -12.73 12.74 7.08
N THR A 180 -13.98 12.76 7.56
CA THR A 180 -14.33 13.23 8.91
C THR A 180 -14.28 12.12 9.96
N VAL A 181 -14.05 10.87 9.54
CA VAL A 181 -13.97 9.67 10.39
C VAL A 181 -12.50 9.33 10.61
N THR A 182 -12.12 9.10 11.86
CA THR A 182 -10.76 8.62 12.18
C THR A 182 -10.79 7.11 12.33
N PRO A 183 -10.16 6.34 11.43
CA PRO A 183 -10.02 4.90 11.62
C PRO A 183 -9.01 4.60 12.73
N ASN A 184 -9.17 3.44 13.36
CA ASN A 184 -8.17 2.90 14.27
C ASN A 184 -6.93 2.46 13.48
N PRO A 185 -5.72 2.61 14.06
CA PRO A 185 -4.49 2.06 13.48
C PRO A 185 -4.62 0.57 13.18
N THR A 186 -3.80 0.09 12.25
CA THR A 186 -3.78 -1.34 11.92
C THR A 186 -3.45 -2.18 13.15
N GLN A 187 -4.18 -3.28 13.29
CA GLN A 187 -3.85 -4.29 14.30
C GLN A 187 -2.82 -5.24 13.72
N SER A 188 -1.87 -5.65 14.55
CA SER A 188 -0.94 -6.73 14.20
C SER A 188 -1.74 -8.00 13.92
N SER A 189 -1.51 -8.62 12.77
CA SER A 189 -2.16 -9.85 12.39
C SER A 189 -1.31 -11.07 12.79
N ALA A 190 -1.90 -12.27 12.71
CA ALA A 190 -1.20 -13.51 13.03
C ALA A 190 -0.11 -13.89 11.99
N SER A 191 -0.18 -13.33 10.79
CA SER A 191 0.77 -13.57 9.71
C SER A 191 1.60 -12.32 9.53
N PRO A 192 2.94 -12.36 9.63
CA PRO A 192 3.71 -11.13 9.54
C PRO A 192 3.78 -10.63 8.09
N ALA A 193 3.96 -9.32 7.93
CA ALA A 193 4.25 -8.71 6.65
C ALA A 193 5.67 -9.07 6.15
N THR A 194 5.85 -9.10 4.84
CA THR A 194 7.12 -9.48 4.21
C THR A 194 7.55 -8.52 3.10
N VAL A 195 8.86 -8.29 3.01
CA VAL A 195 9.55 -7.65 1.90
C VAL A 195 10.62 -8.61 1.40
N THR A 196 10.49 -9.06 0.16
CA THR A 196 11.40 -10.01 -0.46
C THR A 196 11.95 -9.44 -1.75
N THR A 197 13.25 -9.60 -2.00
CA THR A 197 13.89 -9.17 -3.24
C THR A 197 14.38 -10.39 -4.01
N LEU A 198 13.91 -10.55 -5.24
CA LEU A 198 14.34 -11.59 -6.16
C LEU A 198 14.76 -10.97 -7.49
N GLY A 199 16.06 -11.04 -7.80
CA GLY A 199 16.59 -10.41 -9.00
C GLY A 199 16.43 -8.88 -8.96
N ASN A 200 15.71 -8.33 -9.94
CA ASN A 200 15.48 -6.90 -10.07
C ASN A 200 14.10 -6.47 -9.54
N GLU A 201 13.40 -7.30 -8.78
CA GLU A 201 12.09 -6.99 -8.21
C GLU A 201 12.09 -7.17 -6.70
N THR A 202 11.51 -6.21 -5.99
CA THR A 202 11.18 -6.30 -4.57
C THR A 202 9.67 -6.38 -4.41
N THR A 203 9.19 -7.38 -3.69
CA THR A 203 7.76 -7.63 -3.42
C THR A 203 7.45 -7.34 -1.95
N LEU A 204 6.40 -6.57 -1.70
CA LEU A 204 5.76 -6.34 -0.41
C LEU A 204 4.49 -7.18 -0.33
N VAL A 205 4.36 -8.05 0.67
CA VAL A 205 3.12 -8.76 1.00
C VAL A 205 2.77 -8.47 2.44
N MET A 206 1.63 -7.83 2.68
CA MET A 206 1.26 -7.34 4.00
C MET A 206 -0.22 -7.60 4.28
N PRO A 207 -0.59 -8.37 5.31
CA PRO A 207 -1.98 -8.41 5.77
C PRO A 207 -2.41 -7.02 6.24
N PHE A 208 -3.67 -6.70 6.01
CA PHE A 208 -4.22 -5.40 6.35
C PHE A 208 -5.53 -5.59 7.11
N ALA A 209 -5.67 -4.88 8.22
CA ALA A 209 -6.90 -4.80 8.98
C ALA A 209 -7.07 -3.36 9.47
N MET A 210 -8.22 -2.74 9.17
CA MET A 210 -8.56 -1.40 9.60
C MET A 210 -9.99 -1.40 10.15
N HIS A 211 -10.20 -0.75 11.28
CA HIS A 211 -11.50 -0.60 11.91
C HIS A 211 -11.88 0.88 11.96
N SER A 212 -13.13 1.21 11.74
CA SER A 212 -13.62 2.59 11.92
C SER A 212 -15.05 2.59 12.45
N GLU A 213 -15.38 3.65 13.19
CA GLU A 213 -16.71 3.85 13.76
C GLU A 213 -17.20 5.26 13.46
N TYR A 214 -18.47 5.39 13.13
CA TYR A 214 -19.12 6.68 12.98
C TYR A 214 -20.63 6.58 13.17
N TYR A 215 -21.27 7.73 13.35
CA TYR A 215 -22.72 7.80 13.56
C TYR A 215 -23.46 8.26 12.32
N VAL A 216 -24.58 7.60 12.04
CA VAL A 216 -25.59 8.03 11.08
C VAL A 216 -26.89 8.17 11.85
N ASN A 217 -27.30 9.41 12.12
CA ASN A 217 -28.39 9.71 13.06
C ASN A 217 -28.14 9.06 14.44
N MET A 218 -28.94 8.06 14.81
CA MET A 218 -28.82 7.30 16.06
C MET A 218 -28.12 5.94 15.90
N LEU A 219 -27.69 5.60 14.69
CA LEU A 219 -27.03 4.34 14.38
C LEU A 219 -25.52 4.52 14.49
N LEU A 220 -24.87 3.68 15.28
CA LEU A 220 -23.42 3.51 15.26
C LEU A 220 -23.08 2.48 14.17
N VAL A 221 -22.30 2.89 13.19
CA VAL A 221 -21.81 2.04 12.10
C VAL A 221 -20.35 1.72 12.39
N GLN A 222 -20.04 0.44 12.49
CA GLN A 222 -18.70 -0.08 12.61
C GLN A 222 -18.33 -0.75 11.28
N GLN A 223 -17.18 -0.39 10.73
CA GLN A 223 -16.64 -0.94 9.49
C GLN A 223 -15.28 -1.56 9.74
N ASP A 224 -15.16 -2.84 9.40
CA ASP A 224 -13.91 -3.59 9.44
C ASP A 224 -13.50 -3.94 8.00
N TYR A 225 -12.35 -3.44 7.58
CA TYR A 225 -11.72 -3.77 6.31
C TYR A 225 -10.59 -4.75 6.58
N ALA A 226 -10.62 -5.91 5.93
CA ALA A 226 -9.59 -6.93 6.12
C ALA A 226 -9.16 -7.56 4.78
N GLY A 227 -7.86 -7.76 4.60
CA GLY A 227 -7.33 -8.38 3.37
C GLY A 227 -5.82 -8.53 3.38
N THR A 228 -5.23 -8.62 2.19
CA THR A 228 -3.78 -8.63 1.99
C THR A 228 -3.44 -7.60 0.93
N LEU A 229 -2.38 -6.83 1.15
CA LEU A 229 -1.78 -5.95 0.17
C LEU A 229 -0.62 -6.67 -0.50
N TYR A 230 -0.57 -6.57 -1.82
CA TYR A 230 0.51 -7.08 -2.64
C TYR A 230 1.06 -5.94 -3.49
N GLY A 231 2.33 -5.60 -3.27
CA GLY A 231 3.01 -4.52 -3.98
C GLY A 231 4.33 -4.96 -4.58
N THR A 232 4.71 -4.39 -5.72
CA THR A 232 6.01 -4.64 -6.36
C THR A 232 6.77 -3.35 -6.64
N TYR A 233 8.10 -3.44 -6.57
CA TYR A 233 9.02 -2.38 -6.91
C TYR A 233 10.12 -2.94 -7.82
N SER A 234 10.23 -2.43 -9.04
CA SER A 234 11.33 -2.79 -9.94
C SER A 234 12.57 -1.97 -9.60
N ILE A 235 13.66 -2.65 -9.30
CA ILE A 235 14.98 -2.06 -9.08
C ILE A 235 15.52 -1.63 -10.44
N PRO A 236 15.75 -0.32 -10.69
CA PRO A 236 16.34 0.13 -11.94
C PRO A 236 17.72 -0.49 -12.09
N GLU A 237 18.00 -1.13 -13.24
CA GLU A 237 19.35 -1.61 -13.52
C GLU A 237 20.32 -0.42 -13.48
N PRO A 238 21.51 -0.56 -12.85
CA PRO A 238 22.53 0.47 -12.93
C PRO A 238 22.86 0.66 -14.41
N SER A 239 22.54 1.86 -14.94
CA SER A 239 22.79 2.14 -16.35
C SER A 239 24.26 1.83 -16.66
N THR A 240 24.50 1.08 -17.74
CA THR A 240 25.84 0.66 -18.18
C THR A 240 26.81 1.85 -18.36
N LEU A 241 26.27 3.05 -18.58
CA LEU A 241 27.00 4.33 -18.56
C LEU A 241 27.72 4.62 -17.23
N ALA A 242 27.11 4.29 -16.09
CA ALA A 242 27.74 4.42 -14.77
C ALA A 242 28.92 3.44 -14.61
N LEU A 243 28.80 2.24 -15.17
CA LEU A 243 29.88 1.24 -15.19
C LEU A 243 31.03 1.66 -16.12
N LEU A 244 30.71 2.29 -17.26
CA LEU A 244 31.70 2.74 -18.23
C LEU A 244 32.56 3.90 -17.69
N LEU A 245 31.97 4.80 -16.90
CA LEU A 245 32.66 5.94 -16.27
C LEU A 245 33.65 5.50 -15.18
N LEU A 246 33.42 4.37 -14.52
CA LEU A 246 34.37 3.76 -13.56
C LEU A 246 35.52 3.01 -14.25
N GLY A 247 35.30 2.47 -15.46
CA GLY A 247 36.33 1.78 -16.25
C GLY A 247 37.20 2.69 -17.13
N GLY A 248 36.72 3.89 -17.48
CA GLY A 248 37.39 4.81 -18.40
C GLY A 248 38.79 5.34 -17.99
N PRO A 249 39.03 5.77 -16.74
CA PRO A 249 40.29 6.42 -16.39
C PRO A 249 41.48 5.46 -16.26
N ALA A 250 41.26 4.15 -16.11
CA ALA A 250 42.33 3.16 -16.01
C ALA A 250 43.05 2.92 -17.35
N MET A 251 42.36 3.10 -18.49
CA MET A 251 42.93 2.84 -19.82
C MET A 251 43.63 4.08 -20.44
N ALA A 252 43.22 5.30 -20.08
CA ALA A 252 43.87 6.52 -20.58
C ALA A 252 45.27 6.78 -19.97
N GLY A 253 45.54 6.26 -18.77
CA GLY A 253 46.84 6.43 -18.09
C GLY A 253 47.99 5.60 -18.66
N LEU A 254 47.69 4.46 -19.31
CA LEU A 254 48.72 3.58 -19.89
C LEU A 254 49.21 4.04 -21.28
N ALA A 255 48.44 4.86 -21.99
CA ALA A 255 48.83 5.37 -23.32
C ALA A 255 49.80 6.56 -23.28
N ARG A 256 49.95 7.26 -22.14
CA ARG A 256 50.72 8.52 -22.07
C ARG A 256 52.19 8.38 -21.66
N ARG A 257 52.69 7.16 -21.40
CA ARG A 257 54.06 6.92 -20.87
C ARG A 257 55.11 6.55 -21.93
N ARG A 258 54.94 6.97 -23.19
CA ARG A 258 55.96 6.83 -24.25
C ARG A 258 56.13 8.13 -25.05
N ARG A 259 56.61 9.19 -24.41
CA ARG A 259 57.36 10.26 -25.11
C ARG A 259 58.59 10.59 -24.27
N GLY A 260 59.72 10.00 -24.66
CA GLY A 260 61.02 10.38 -24.13
C GLY A 260 61.43 11.75 -24.68
N PRO A 261 62.24 12.54 -23.94
CA PRO A 261 62.75 13.80 -24.43
C PRO A 261 63.73 13.54 -25.59
N GLN A 262 63.49 14.12 -26.77
CA GLN A 262 64.54 14.29 -27.76
C GLN A 262 65.45 15.41 -27.27
N ALA A 263 66.70 15.07 -26.97
CA ALA A 263 67.78 16.03 -26.80
C ALA A 263 68.10 16.63 -28.17
N ASN A 264 67.94 17.95 -28.29
CA ASN A 264 68.48 18.70 -29.41
C ASN A 264 69.97 18.90 -29.16
N ASN A 265 70.81 18.32 -30.02
CA ASN A 265 72.21 18.72 -30.16
C ASN A 265 72.33 19.62 -31.39
N GLU A 266 72.96 20.77 -31.13
CA GLU A 266 73.78 21.65 -31.98
C GLU A 266 73.68 21.54 -33.51
#